data_AF-A0A9P6STS3-F1
#
_entry.id   AF-A0A9P6STS3-F1
#
_cell.length_a   1.000
_cell.length_b   1.000
_cell.length_c   1.000
_cell.angle_alpha   90.00
_cell.angle_beta   90.00
_cell.angle_gamma   90.00
#
_symmetry.space_group_name_H-M   'P 1'
#
loop_
_entity.id
_entity.type
_entity.pdbx_description
1 polymer ?
#
loop_
_entity_poly.entity_id
_entity_poly.type
_entity_poly.pdbx_seq_one_letter_code
_entity_poly.pdbx_strand_id
1 'polypeptide(L)'
;MSDQKYEYSEKDLVEERFDIERSSVILEEEENSPIPEVAAIVSNTDDPTLPSLTFRFWVMGLGFSALISFCNQFFWFRENPITIGMSVVQLLAYPIGKFMAKVLPYGFLNPGPFNVKEHVLIALSANCAAGTAYAIDIIVIQKIFYNQDFGFLANFLLIITTQMLGFGMAGVLRRYL
;
A
#
# COMPACT_ATOMS: atom_id res chain seq x y z
N MET A 1 -11.82 58.35 19.25
CA MET A 1 -12.53 57.12 19.69
C MET A 1 -12.63 56.07 18.57
N SER A 2 -11.80 56.16 17.53
CA SER A 2 -11.65 55.14 16.47
C SER A 2 -10.37 54.32 16.66
N ASP A 3 -9.28 54.95 17.08
CA ASP A 3 -7.92 54.36 17.01
C ASP A 3 -7.71 53.23 18.03
N GLN A 4 -8.27 53.35 19.25
CA GLN A 4 -8.19 52.29 20.26
C GLN A 4 -8.91 50.99 19.85
N LYS A 5 -9.89 51.06 18.94
CA LYS A 5 -10.64 49.88 18.49
C LYS A 5 -9.85 49.08 17.45
N TYR A 6 -9.03 49.76 16.65
CA TYR A 6 -8.13 49.12 15.67
C TYR A 6 -6.92 48.49 16.37
N GLU A 7 -6.36 49.15 17.38
CA GLU A 7 -5.21 48.62 18.13
C GLU A 7 -5.57 47.38 18.99
N TYR A 8 -6.82 47.28 19.46
CA TYR A 8 -7.33 46.08 20.14
C TYR A 8 -7.41 44.88 19.17
N SER A 9 -7.90 45.10 17.95
CA SER A 9 -8.00 44.06 16.92
C SER A 9 -6.66 43.55 16.42
N GLU A 10 -5.63 44.41 16.36
CA GLU A 10 -4.31 44.02 15.85
C GLU A 10 -3.53 43.17 16.86
N LYS A 11 -3.69 43.44 18.16
CA LYS A 11 -3.08 42.63 19.24
C LYS A 11 -3.69 41.24 19.30
N ASP A 12 -5.02 41.14 19.17
CA ASP A 12 -5.72 39.84 19.15
C ASP A 12 -5.29 38.98 17.95
N LEU A 13 -5.14 39.58 16.76
CA LEU A 13 -4.68 38.88 15.55
C LEU A 13 -3.22 38.41 15.66
N VAL A 14 -2.37 39.19 16.33
CA VAL A 14 -0.97 38.84 16.59
C VAL A 14 -0.91 37.68 17.58
N GLU A 15 -1.69 37.73 18.67
CA GLU A 15 -1.75 36.68 19.69
C GLU A 15 -2.30 35.36 19.11
N GLU A 16 -3.37 35.40 18.31
CA GLU A 16 -3.91 34.24 17.60
C GLU A 16 -2.87 33.63 16.63
N ARG A 17 -2.11 34.46 15.90
CA ARG A 17 -1.02 33.98 15.03
C ARG A 17 0.10 33.33 15.84
N PHE A 18 0.46 33.89 16.99
CA PHE A 18 1.47 33.31 17.89
C PHE A 18 1.02 31.98 18.48
N ASP A 19 -0.27 31.83 18.82
CA ASP A 19 -0.82 30.58 19.34
C ASP A 19 -0.91 29.49 18.26
N ILE A 20 -1.25 29.86 17.02
CA ILE A 20 -1.23 28.93 15.87
C ILE A 20 0.20 28.50 15.55
N GLU A 21 1.16 29.42 15.57
CA GLU A 21 2.58 29.12 15.29
C GLU A 21 3.17 28.25 16.39
N ARG A 22 2.83 28.50 17.67
CA ARG A 22 3.22 27.63 18.79
C ARG A 22 2.54 26.27 18.72
N SER A 23 1.25 26.21 18.40
CA SER A 23 0.51 24.95 18.25
C SER A 23 1.05 24.11 17.10
N SER A 24 1.41 24.72 15.97
CA SER A 24 2.00 23.99 14.83
C SER A 24 3.38 23.42 15.16
N VAL A 25 4.23 24.18 15.86
CA VAL A 25 5.54 23.69 16.33
C VAL A 25 5.39 22.54 17.33
N ILE A 26 4.42 22.62 18.26
CA ILE A 26 4.14 21.53 19.21
C ILE A 26 3.64 20.27 18.47
N LEU A 27 2.79 20.44 17.45
CA LEU A 27 2.32 19.33 16.62
C LEU A 27 3.46 18.70 15.81
N GLU A 28 4.41 19.50 15.30
CA GLU A 28 5.61 18.99 14.61
C GLU A 28 6.55 18.23 15.55
N GLU A 29 6.71 18.69 16.81
CA GLU A 29 7.48 17.98 17.84
C GLU A 29 6.78 16.70 18.34
N GLU A 30 5.44 16.69 18.43
CA GLU A 30 4.65 15.50 18.76
C GLU A 30 4.58 14.49 17.61
N GLU A 31 4.55 14.94 16.35
CA GLU A 31 4.62 14.05 15.19
C GLU A 31 5.97 13.33 15.18
N ASN A 32 7.05 13.99 15.60
CA ASN A 32 8.39 13.41 15.54
C ASN A 32 8.59 12.30 16.58
N SER A 33 9.35 11.28 16.21
CA SER A 33 9.59 10.18 17.14
C SER A 33 10.34 10.69 18.37
N PRO A 34 9.92 10.33 19.61
CA PRO A 34 10.65 10.66 20.83
C PRO A 34 12.11 10.14 20.84
N ILE A 35 12.41 9.18 19.97
CA ILE A 35 13.72 8.56 19.81
C ILE A 35 14.44 9.26 18.64
N PRO A 36 15.53 10.02 18.91
CA PRO A 36 16.20 10.83 17.90
C PRO A 36 16.81 10.00 16.75
N GLU A 37 17.22 8.76 17.04
CA GLU A 37 17.72 7.83 16.03
C GLU A 37 16.64 7.42 15.02
N VAL A 38 15.37 7.38 15.43
CA VAL A 38 14.22 7.02 14.58
C VAL A 38 13.75 8.24 13.77
N ALA A 39 13.75 9.42 14.39
CA ALA A 39 13.47 10.70 13.75
C ALA A 39 14.44 11.02 12.58
N ALA A 40 15.69 10.59 12.69
CA ALA A 40 16.71 10.85 11.67
C ALA A 40 16.60 9.93 10.44
N ILE A 41 15.97 8.76 10.58
CA ILE A 41 15.89 7.75 9.51
C ILE A 41 14.56 7.76 8.75
N VAL A 42 13.49 8.28 9.36
CA VAL A 42 12.16 8.41 8.74
C VAL A 42 11.81 9.89 8.67
N SER A 43 11.65 10.41 7.46
CA SER A 43 11.08 11.75 7.28
C SER A 43 9.59 11.69 7.60
N ASN A 44 9.14 12.54 8.52
CA ASN A 44 7.72 12.66 8.88
C ASN A 44 6.88 13.37 7.82
N THR A 45 7.51 14.20 7.00
CA THR A 45 6.80 14.99 6.00
C THR A 45 6.68 14.20 4.70
N ASP A 46 5.45 13.88 4.31
CA ASP A 46 5.18 13.31 2.99
C ASP A 46 5.24 14.40 1.90
N ASP A 47 5.94 14.13 0.79
CA ASP A 47 5.95 15.01 -0.38
C ASP A 47 4.85 14.57 -1.38
N PRO A 48 3.74 15.33 -1.51
CA PRO A 48 2.62 14.96 -2.37
C PRO A 48 2.93 15.04 -3.88
N THR A 49 4.06 15.63 -4.27
CA THR A 49 4.43 15.80 -5.69
C THR A 49 5.08 14.55 -6.29
N LEU A 50 5.51 13.61 -5.46
CA LEU A 50 6.18 12.39 -5.90
C LEU A 50 5.22 11.43 -6.62
N PRO A 51 5.55 10.96 -7.85
CA PRO A 51 4.71 10.03 -8.58
C PRO A 51 4.69 8.66 -7.92
N SER A 52 3.49 8.08 -7.77
CA SER A 52 3.24 6.82 -7.06
C SER A 52 2.81 5.67 -7.98
N LEU A 53 1.90 5.93 -8.93
CA LEU A 53 1.36 4.93 -9.88
C LEU A 53 2.07 4.99 -11.24
N THR A 54 3.38 4.73 -11.26
CA THR A 54 4.17 4.74 -12.50
C THR A 54 4.06 3.41 -13.27
N PHE A 55 4.53 3.40 -14.52
CA PHE A 55 4.65 2.16 -15.30
C PHE A 55 5.47 1.07 -14.58
N ARG A 56 6.54 1.46 -13.87
CA ARG A 56 7.38 0.53 -13.10
C ARG A 56 6.59 -0.14 -11.98
N PHE A 57 5.78 0.64 -11.24
CA PHE A 57 4.88 0.11 -10.23
C PHE A 57 3.95 -0.96 -10.81
N TRP A 58 3.32 -0.69 -11.95
CA TRP A 58 2.40 -1.65 -12.57
C TRP A 58 3.11 -2.94 -13.00
N VAL A 59 4.26 -2.84 -13.66
CA VAL A 59 5.02 -4.01 -14.12
C VAL A 59 5.53 -4.84 -12.93
N MET A 60 6.17 -4.19 -11.96
CA MET A 60 6.74 -4.90 -10.80
C MET A 60 5.66 -5.39 -9.84
N GLY A 61 4.66 -4.57 -9.56
CA GLY A 61 3.53 -4.91 -8.69
C GLY A 61 2.77 -6.11 -9.23
N LEU A 62 2.36 -6.10 -10.50
CA LEU A 62 1.67 -7.24 -11.12
C LEU A 62 2.59 -8.46 -11.23
N GLY A 63 3.85 -8.27 -11.62
CA GLY A 63 4.82 -9.36 -11.75
C GLY A 63 5.07 -10.09 -10.44
N PHE A 64 5.37 -9.37 -9.35
CA PHE A 64 5.57 -9.97 -8.04
C PHE A 64 4.29 -10.56 -7.47
N SER A 65 3.16 -9.88 -7.64
CA SER A 65 1.85 -10.40 -7.19
C SER A 65 1.53 -11.74 -7.85
N ALA A 66 1.72 -11.85 -9.16
CA ALA A 66 1.50 -13.09 -9.90
C ALA A 66 2.46 -14.21 -9.46
N LEU A 67 3.74 -13.89 -9.29
CA LEU A 67 4.76 -14.86 -8.88
C LEU A 67 4.49 -15.44 -7.49
N ILE A 68 4.19 -14.58 -6.52
CA ILE A 68 3.93 -15.02 -5.14
C ILE A 68 2.65 -15.81 -5.06
N SER A 69 1.57 -15.30 -5.67
CA SER A 69 0.28 -15.98 -5.68
C SER A 69 0.42 -17.38 -6.29
N PHE A 70 1.15 -17.51 -7.40
CA PHE A 70 1.46 -18.79 -8.00
C PHE A 70 2.23 -19.72 -7.06
N CYS A 71 3.34 -19.26 -6.48
CA CYS A 71 4.16 -20.08 -5.58
C CYS A 71 3.36 -20.53 -4.34
N ASN A 72 2.67 -19.59 -3.67
CA ASN A 72 1.90 -19.89 -2.47
C ASN A 72 0.75 -20.85 -2.78
N GLN A 73 0.04 -20.65 -3.90
CA GLN A 73 -1.03 -21.55 -4.31
C GLN A 73 -0.52 -22.94 -4.70
N PHE A 74 0.65 -23.02 -5.34
CA PHE A 74 1.27 -24.28 -5.74
C PHE A 74 1.70 -25.13 -4.54
N PHE A 75 2.22 -24.49 -3.48
CA PHE A 75 2.66 -25.19 -2.27
C PHE A 75 1.51 -25.48 -1.28
N TRP A 76 0.32 -24.91 -1.49
CA TRP A 76 -0.80 -25.00 -0.55
C TRP A 76 -1.21 -26.42 -0.16
N PHE A 77 -1.29 -27.33 -1.14
CA PHE A 77 -1.72 -28.72 -0.89
C PHE A 77 -0.62 -29.64 -0.38
N ARG A 78 0.60 -29.14 -0.13
CA ARG A 78 1.68 -29.96 0.42
C ARG A 78 1.52 -30.10 1.93
N GLU A 79 1.94 -31.24 2.47
CA GLU A 79 1.98 -31.50 3.91
C GLU A 79 2.84 -30.49 4.67
N ASN A 80 3.94 -30.03 4.06
CA ASN A 80 4.80 -28.96 4.56
C ASN A 80 4.82 -27.82 3.54
N PRO A 81 3.86 -26.87 3.60
CA PRO A 81 3.77 -25.78 2.64
C PRO A 81 4.88 -24.75 2.88
N ILE A 82 5.47 -24.27 1.79
CA ILE A 82 6.41 -23.14 1.82
C ILE A 82 5.64 -21.89 1.40
N THR A 83 5.52 -20.93 2.31
CA THR A 83 4.83 -19.66 2.05
C THR A 83 5.85 -18.53 1.88
N ILE A 84 5.72 -17.81 0.77
CA ILE A 84 6.51 -16.61 0.50
C ILE A 84 5.78 -15.41 1.09
N GLY A 85 6.45 -14.73 2.03
CA GLY A 85 5.96 -13.50 2.65
C GLY A 85 6.39 -12.22 1.92
N MET A 86 5.78 -11.10 2.29
CA MET A 86 6.04 -9.77 1.74
C MET A 86 7.51 -9.34 1.82
N SER A 87 8.24 -9.75 2.86
CA SER A 87 9.64 -9.35 3.07
C SER A 87 10.55 -9.72 1.90
N VAL A 88 10.29 -10.85 1.23
CA VAL A 88 11.06 -11.28 0.05
C VAL A 88 10.89 -10.28 -1.10
N VAL A 89 9.65 -9.81 -1.31
CA VAL A 89 9.34 -8.79 -2.33
C VAL A 89 10.00 -7.47 -1.97
N GLN A 90 9.90 -7.05 -0.71
CA GLN A 90 10.45 -5.79 -0.26
C GLN A 90 11.98 -5.74 -0.48
N LEU A 91 12.68 -6.83 -0.20
CA LEU A 91 14.12 -6.93 -0.46
C LEU A 91 14.46 -6.93 -1.96
N LEU A 92 13.67 -7.62 -2.80
CA LEU A 92 13.93 -7.72 -4.24
C LEU A 92 13.47 -6.48 -5.03
N ALA A 93 12.41 -5.81 -4.59
CA ALA A 93 11.84 -4.65 -5.27
C ALA A 93 12.79 -3.46 -5.28
N TYR A 94 13.65 -3.30 -4.27
CA TYR A 94 14.60 -2.19 -4.22
C TYR A 94 15.68 -2.25 -5.32
N PRO A 95 16.50 -3.31 -5.43
CA PRO A 95 17.52 -3.40 -6.47
C PRO A 95 16.91 -3.44 -7.88
N ILE A 96 15.78 -4.14 -8.06
CA ILE A 96 15.11 -4.23 -9.36
C ILE A 96 14.50 -2.87 -9.76
N GLY A 97 13.91 -2.14 -8.82
CA GLY A 97 13.35 -0.81 -9.06
C GLY A 97 14.42 0.21 -9.43
N LYS A 98 15.56 0.20 -8.73
CA LYS A 98 16.73 1.04 -9.09
C LYS A 98 17.33 0.66 -10.44
N PHE A 99 17.38 -0.64 -10.76
CA PHE A 99 17.85 -1.10 -12.07
C PHE A 99 16.91 -0.64 -13.20
N MET A 100 15.60 -0.83 -13.03
CA MET A 100 14.58 -0.40 -13.98
C MET A 100 14.58 1.12 -14.19
N ALA A 101 14.83 1.90 -13.13
CA ALA A 101 14.99 3.35 -13.23
C ALA A 101 16.23 3.80 -14.02
N LYS A 102 17.29 2.99 -14.10
CA LYS A 102 18.48 3.26 -14.91
C LYS A 102 18.35 2.81 -16.36
N VAL A 103 17.59 1.74 -16.60
CA VAL A 103 17.47 1.12 -17.94
C VAL A 103 16.37 1.76 -18.77
N LEU A 104 15.26 2.21 -18.16
CA LEU A 104 14.16 2.80 -18.92
C LEU A 104 14.49 4.21 -19.44
N PRO A 105 14.06 4.55 -20.67
CA PRO A 105 14.21 5.89 -21.23
C PRO A 105 13.36 6.91 -20.46
N TYR A 106 13.92 8.10 -20.28
CA TYR A 106 13.25 9.22 -19.60
C TYR A 106 11.96 9.63 -20.32
N GLY A 107 10.89 9.89 -19.56
CA GLY A 107 9.58 10.27 -20.11
C GLY A 107 8.42 9.59 -19.38
N PHE A 108 7.35 9.25 -20.09
CA PHE A 108 6.16 8.63 -19.49
C PHE A 108 6.46 7.29 -18.78
N LEU A 109 7.41 6.52 -19.30
CA LEU A 109 7.80 5.23 -18.71
C LEU A 109 8.72 5.39 -17.50
N ASN A 110 9.45 6.52 -17.41
CA ASN A 110 10.39 6.83 -16.34
C ASN A 110 10.30 8.33 -15.99
N PRO A 111 9.32 8.71 -15.17
CA PRO A 111 9.10 10.11 -14.79
C PRO A 111 10.14 10.65 -13.81
N GLY A 112 10.91 9.78 -13.17
CA GLY A 112 11.88 10.19 -12.15
C GLY A 112 12.60 9.01 -11.50
N PRO A 113 13.50 9.28 -10.53
CA PRO A 113 14.20 8.25 -9.78
C PRO A 113 13.22 7.32 -9.06
N PHE A 114 13.70 6.12 -8.70
CA PHE A 114 12.89 5.18 -7.92
C PHE A 114 12.64 5.73 -6.52
N ASN A 115 11.36 5.90 -6.18
CA ASN A 115 10.88 6.57 -4.98
C ASN A 115 10.40 5.57 -3.91
N VAL A 116 10.35 6.03 -2.65
CA VAL A 116 9.83 5.24 -1.52
C VAL A 116 8.36 4.87 -1.72
N LYS A 117 7.55 5.78 -2.30
CA LYS A 117 6.13 5.53 -2.60
C LYS A 117 5.94 4.36 -3.56
N GLU A 118 6.66 4.34 -4.67
CA GLU A 118 6.61 3.22 -5.63
C GLU A 118 7.03 1.91 -4.95
N HIS A 119 8.09 1.95 -4.14
CA HIS A 119 8.59 0.78 -3.43
C HIS A 119 7.57 0.18 -2.46
N VAL A 120 6.98 1.02 -1.61
CA VAL A 120 5.96 0.60 -0.63
C VAL A 120 4.71 0.09 -1.35
N LEU A 121 4.25 0.76 -2.41
CA LEU A 121 3.09 0.33 -3.17
C LEU A 121 3.30 -1.03 -3.86
N ILE A 122 4.49 -1.28 -4.42
CA ILE A 122 4.83 -2.59 -5.01
C ILE A 122 4.74 -3.68 -3.94
N ALA A 123 5.35 -3.46 -2.78
CA ALA A 123 5.36 -4.43 -1.70
C ALA A 123 3.94 -4.68 -1.15
N LEU A 124 3.14 -3.63 -0.97
CA LEU A 124 1.76 -3.71 -0.50
C LEU A 124 0.88 -4.48 -1.49
N SER A 125 0.97 -4.16 -2.79
CA SER A 125 0.25 -4.88 -3.84
C SER A 125 0.57 -6.37 -3.82
N ALA A 126 1.84 -6.71 -3.72
CA ALA A 126 2.29 -8.10 -3.68
C ALA A 126 1.80 -8.83 -2.42
N ASN A 127 1.77 -8.13 -1.28
CA ASN A 127 1.22 -8.67 -0.04
C ASN A 127 -0.29 -8.95 -0.14
N CYS A 128 -1.05 -8.04 -0.75
CA CYS A 128 -2.49 -8.25 -0.99
C CYS A 128 -2.77 -9.49 -1.86
N ALA A 129 -1.85 -9.84 -2.76
CA ALA A 129 -1.97 -11.00 -3.65
C ALA A 129 -1.32 -12.29 -3.08
N ALA A 130 -0.66 -12.22 -1.93
CA ALA A 130 0.08 -13.35 -1.38
C ALA A 130 -0.82 -14.45 -0.80
N GLY A 131 -2.06 -14.12 -0.44
CA GLY A 131 -3.02 -15.07 0.11
C GLY A 131 -3.47 -16.12 -0.92
N THR A 132 -3.63 -17.36 -0.46
CA THR A 132 -4.23 -18.45 -1.25
C THR A 132 -5.75 -18.27 -1.32
N ALA A 133 -6.36 -18.69 -2.42
CA ALA A 133 -7.79 -18.52 -2.63
C ALA A 133 -8.58 -19.59 -1.87
N TYR A 134 -9.29 -19.20 -0.80
CA TYR A 134 -10.08 -20.11 0.04
C TYR A 134 -11.12 -20.93 -0.75
N ALA A 135 -11.69 -20.35 -1.80
CA ALA A 135 -12.62 -21.02 -2.71
C ALA A 135 -12.07 -22.31 -3.34
N ILE A 136 -10.75 -22.44 -3.48
CA ILE A 136 -10.13 -23.64 -4.05
C ILE A 136 -10.38 -24.86 -3.15
N ASP A 137 -10.34 -24.71 -1.83
CA ASP A 137 -10.61 -25.81 -0.91
C ASP A 137 -12.06 -26.31 -1.04
N ILE A 138 -13.02 -25.40 -1.20
CA ILE A 138 -14.43 -25.73 -1.45
C ILE A 138 -14.57 -26.57 -2.72
N ILE A 139 -13.92 -26.14 -3.81
CA ILE A 139 -13.98 -26.83 -5.10
C ILE A 139 -13.34 -28.22 -5.00
N VAL A 140 -12.19 -28.33 -4.33
CA VAL A 140 -11.49 -29.61 -4.16
C VAL A 140 -12.34 -30.58 -3.33
N ILE A 141 -12.97 -30.11 -2.26
CA ILE A 141 -13.87 -30.93 -1.43
C ILE A 141 -15.09 -31.39 -2.25
N GLN A 142 -15.73 -30.50 -3.00
CA GLN A 142 -16.87 -30.86 -3.85
C GLN A 142 -16.51 -31.90 -4.91
N LYS A 143 -15.33 -31.78 -5.51
CA LYS A 143 -14.87 -32.69 -6.54
C LYS A 143 -14.49 -34.07 -5.97
N ILE A 144 -13.72 -34.11 -4.88
CA ILE A 144 -13.17 -35.36 -4.33
C ILE A 144 -14.19 -36.12 -3.46
N PHE A 145 -14.91 -35.41 -2.57
CA PHE A 145 -15.82 -36.05 -1.62
C PHE A 145 -17.23 -36.22 -2.16
N TYR A 146 -17.74 -35.25 -2.93
CA TYR A 146 -19.12 -35.25 -3.42
C TYR A 146 -19.26 -35.68 -4.89
N ASN A 147 -18.16 -35.87 -5.61
CA ASN A 147 -18.13 -36.20 -7.05
C ASN A 147 -18.99 -35.25 -7.90
N GLN A 148 -19.05 -33.96 -7.52
CA GLN A 148 -19.80 -32.94 -8.24
C GLN A 148 -18.83 -31.96 -8.91
N ASP A 149 -18.92 -31.85 -10.23
CA ASP A 149 -18.16 -30.90 -11.04
C ASP A 149 -19.11 -29.93 -11.74
N PHE A 150 -19.13 -28.67 -11.29
CA PHE A 150 -19.95 -27.60 -11.88
C PHE A 150 -19.33 -26.97 -13.14
N GLY A 151 -18.19 -27.50 -13.60
CA GLY A 151 -17.44 -27.01 -14.76
C GLY A 151 -16.48 -25.85 -14.43
N PHE A 152 -15.57 -25.57 -15.37
CA PHE A 152 -14.50 -24.58 -15.17
C PHE A 152 -15.04 -23.17 -14.90
N LEU A 153 -16.03 -22.73 -15.68
CA LEU A 153 -16.53 -21.36 -15.61
C LEU A 153 -17.23 -21.08 -14.28
N ALA A 154 -18.04 -22.01 -13.77
CA ALA A 154 -18.71 -21.87 -12.47
C ALA A 154 -17.68 -21.82 -11.32
N ASN A 155 -16.70 -22.71 -11.34
CA ASN A 155 -15.62 -22.75 -10.36
C ASN A 155 -14.78 -21.46 -10.38
N PHE A 156 -14.46 -20.96 -11.58
CA PHE A 156 -13.71 -19.71 -11.75
C PHE A 156 -14.49 -18.49 -11.24
N LEU A 157 -15.80 -18.41 -11.55
CA LEU A 157 -16.66 -17.35 -11.02
C LEU A 157 -16.78 -17.41 -9.49
N LEU A 158 -16.85 -18.60 -8.92
CA LEU A 158 -16.85 -18.80 -7.46
C LEU A 158 -15.56 -18.25 -6.84
N ILE A 159 -14.40 -18.55 -7.43
CA ILE A 159 -13.11 -18.00 -6.98
C ILE A 159 -13.10 -16.46 -7.10
N ILE A 160 -13.49 -15.88 -8.23
CA ILE A 160 -13.49 -14.42 -8.39
C ILE A 160 -14.41 -13.72 -7.39
N THR A 161 -15.64 -14.23 -7.22
CA THR A 161 -16.63 -13.59 -6.34
C THR A 161 -16.16 -13.59 -4.89
N THR A 162 -15.57 -14.68 -4.40
CA THR A 162 -15.01 -14.74 -3.03
C THR A 162 -13.84 -13.76 -2.84
N GLN A 163 -12.96 -13.61 -3.83
CA GLN A 163 -11.86 -12.64 -3.76
C GLN A 163 -12.36 -11.18 -3.83
N MET A 164 -13.39 -10.90 -4.63
CA MET A 164 -13.95 -9.55 -4.78
C MET A 164 -14.78 -9.10 -3.56
N LEU A 165 -15.43 -10.04 -2.87
CA LEU A 165 -16.30 -9.75 -1.73
C LEU A 165 -15.56 -9.00 -0.61
N GLY A 166 -14.32 -9.39 -0.32
CA GLY A 166 -13.48 -8.71 0.68
C GLY A 166 -13.24 -7.23 0.35
N PHE A 167 -12.86 -6.94 -0.90
CA PHE A 167 -12.68 -5.56 -1.36
C PHE A 167 -13.99 -4.77 -1.41
N GLY A 168 -15.11 -5.43 -1.73
CA GLY A 168 -16.45 -4.84 -1.70
C GLY A 168 -16.86 -4.39 -0.29
N MET A 169 -16.65 -5.24 0.72
CA MET A 169 -16.94 -4.89 2.11
C MET A 169 -16.07 -3.75 2.63
N ALA A 170 -14.77 -3.74 2.28
CA ALA A 170 -13.87 -2.64 2.63
C ALA A 170 -14.38 -1.28 2.09
N GLY A 171 -14.96 -1.26 0.89
CA GLY A 171 -15.57 -0.06 0.31
C GLY A 171 -16.79 0.43 1.08
N VAL A 172 -17.68 -0.47 1.52
CA VAL A 172 -18.89 -0.13 2.28
C VAL A 172 -18.54 0.41 3.67
N LEU A 173 -17.53 -0.20 4.31
CA LEU A 173 -17.10 0.17 5.66
C LEU A 173 -16.20 1.42 5.70
N ARG A 174 -15.78 1.96 4.55
CA ARG A 174 -14.92 3.15 4.46
C ARG A 174 -15.43 4.37 5.22
N ARG A 175 -16.75 4.49 5.45
CA ARG A 175 -17.32 5.60 6.24
C ARG A 175 -17.08 5.46 7.75
N TYR A 176 -16.80 4.25 8.22
CA TYR A 176 -16.63 3.92 9.64
C TYR A 176 -15.16 3.66 10.02
N LEU A 177 -14.25 3.62 9.04
CA LEU A 177 -12.80 3.64 9.22
C LEU A 177 -12.27 5.07 9.05
#